data_AF-A0A659ULV9-F1
#
_entry.id   AF-A0A659ULV9-F1
#
_cell.length_a   1.000
_cell.length_b   1.000
_cell.length_c   1.000
_cell.angle_alpha   90.00
_cell.angle_beta   90.00
_cell.angle_gamma   90.00
#
_symmetry.space_group_name_H-M   'P 1'
#
loop_
_entity.id
_entity.type
_entity.pdbx_description
1 polymer ?
#
loop_
_entity_poly.entity_id
_entity_poly.type
_entity_poly.pdbx_seq_one_letter_code
_entity_poly.pdbx_strand_id
1 'polypeptide(L)' 'MEKAEIGLIGLGTMGSNLALNIAEHGHRIAVFNRTKARTDAFVENAGALRDMVVPCYSLEELAAAIRPPRPIIIMVLA' A
#
# COMPACT_ATOMS: atom_id res chain seq x y z
N MET A 1 6.21 15.95 -2.45
CA MET A 1 5.48 14.88 -1.74
C MET A 1 6.47 13.80 -1.37
N GLU A 2 6.48 13.39 -0.11
CA GLU A 2 7.37 12.35 0.39
C GLU A 2 6.97 10.98 -0.18
N LYS A 3 7.91 10.31 -0.87
CA LYS A 3 7.68 9.00 -1.47
C LYS A 3 7.51 7.93 -0.39
N ALA A 4 6.72 6.90 -0.68
CA ALA A 4 6.62 5.72 0.17
C ALA A 4 7.96 4.99 0.28
N GLU A 5 8.17 4.35 1.42
CA GLU A 5 9.37 3.55 1.69
C GLU A 5 9.23 2.13 1.15
N ILE A 6 8.01 1.61 1.11
CA ILE A 6 7.69 0.24 0.72
C ILE A 6 6.38 0.15 -0.05
N GLY A 7 6.30 -0.80 -0.98
CA GLY A 7 5.09 -1.15 -1.71
C GLY A 7 4.47 -2.46 -1.22
N LEU A 8 3.15 -2.58 -1.28
CA LEU A 8 2.43 -3.83 -1.08
C LEU A 8 1.41 -4.07 -2.19
N ILE A 9 1.50 -5.25 -2.81
CA ILE A 9 0.57 -5.73 -3.84
C ILE A 9 -0.31 -6.80 -3.23
N GLY A 10 -1.63 -6.59 -3.25
CA GLY A 10 -2.63 -7.55 -2.79
C GLY A 10 -3.22 -7.18 -1.43
N LEU A 11 -4.44 -6.63 -1.47
CA LEU A 11 -5.17 -6.18 -0.28
C LEU A 11 -6.22 -7.21 0.15
N GLY A 12 -5.77 -8.45 0.37
CA GLY A 12 -6.54 -9.44 1.14
C GLY A 12 -6.51 -9.12 2.64
N THR A 13 -7.09 -9.97 3.48
CA THR A 13 -7.08 -9.76 4.94
C THR A 13 -5.65 -9.65 5.49
N MET A 14 -4.76 -10.57 5.10
CA MET A 14 -3.36 -10.52 5.55
C MET A 14 -2.61 -9.30 4.99
N GLY A 15 -2.75 -9.02 3.69
CA GLY A 15 -2.05 -7.88 3.07
C GLY A 15 -2.50 -6.53 3.63
N SER A 16 -3.78 -6.38 3.92
CA SER A 16 -4.32 -5.16 4.55
C SER A 16 -3.78 -4.98 5.97
N ASN A 17 -3.79 -6.05 6.79
CA ASN A 17 -3.26 -5.99 8.15
C ASN A 17 -1.76 -5.69 8.18
N LEU A 18 -0.98 -6.29 7.27
CA LEU A 18 0.44 -6.00 7.16
C LEU A 18 0.69 -4.55 6.73
N ALA A 19 -0.10 -4.03 5.78
CA ALA A 19 0.04 -2.65 5.35
C ALA A 19 -0.25 -1.65 6.47
N LEU A 20 -1.29 -1.89 7.28
CA LEU A 20 -1.59 -1.07 8.44
C LEU A 20 -0.51 -1.19 9.52
N ASN A 21 0.01 -2.39 9.76
CA ASN A 21 1.10 -2.58 10.72
C ASN A 21 2.36 -1.81 10.33
N ILE A 22 2.73 -1.82 9.05
CA ILE A 22 3.86 -1.04 8.52
C ILE A 22 3.61 0.47 8.72
N ALA A 23 2.41 0.94 8.39
CA ALA A 23 2.02 2.34 8.56
C ALA A 23 2.04 2.79 10.03
N GLU A 24 1.56 1.93 10.94
CA GLU A 24 1.55 2.16 12.39
C GLU A 24 2.96 2.31 12.98
N HIS A 25 3.95 1.63 12.40
CA HIS A 25 5.36 1.74 12.78
C HIS A 25 6.08 2.93 12.13
N GLY A 26 5.33 3.85 11.50
CA GLY A 26 5.88 5.10 10.96
C GLY A 26 6.43 4.99 9.53
N HIS A 27 6.21 3.87 8.84
CA HIS A 27 6.67 3.69 7.46
C HIS A 27 5.56 4.00 6.47
N ARG A 28 5.80 4.99 5.61
CA ARG A 28 4.85 5.33 4.55
C ARG A 28 4.80 4.21 3.51
N ILE A 29 3.61 3.71 3.19
CA ILE A 29 3.42 2.53 2.35
C ILE A 29 2.56 2.84 1.13
N ALA A 30 3.02 2.41 -0.04
CA ALA A 30 2.23 2.44 -1.27
C ALA A 30 1.50 1.11 -1.45
N VAL A 31 0.21 1.16 -1.75
CA VAL A 31 -0.63 -0.04 -1.84
C VAL A 31 -1.29 -0.15 -3.20
N PHE A 32 -1.31 -1.36 -3.74
CA PHE A 32 -1.97 -1.66 -5.01
C PHE A 32 -2.76 -2.96 -4.90
N ASN A 33 -3.93 -2.97 -5.51
CA ASN A 33 -4.70 -4.18 -5.72
C ASN A 33 -5.36 -4.14 -7.10
N ARG A 34 -5.44 -5.29 -7.79
CA ARG A 34 -6.01 -5.41 -9.14
C ARG A 34 -7.42 -4.82 -9.24
N THR A 35 -8.25 -5.04 -8.22
CA THR A 35 -9.59 -4.44 -8.13
C THR A 35 -9.51 -3.12 -7.38
N LYS A 36 -9.75 -2.02 -8.08
CA LYS A 36 -9.72 -0.64 -7.54
C LYS A 36 -10.53 -0.46 -6.27
N ALA A 37 -11.75 -0.99 -6.24
CA ALA A 37 -12.64 -0.88 -5.09
C ALA A 37 -12.04 -1.46 -3.79
N ARG A 38 -11.12 -2.43 -3.86
CA ARG A 38 -10.41 -2.93 -2.66
C ARG A 38 -9.39 -1.94 -2.13
N THR A 39 -8.70 -1.22 -3.02
CA THR A 39 -7.80 -0.14 -2.62
C THR A 39 -8.58 0.98 -1.96
N ASP A 40 -9.69 1.40 -2.56
CA ASP A 40 -10.52 2.48 -2.02
C ASP A 40 -11.07 2.11 -0.63
N ALA A 41 -11.66 0.91 -0.50
CA ALA A 41 -12.15 0.40 0.78
C ALA A 41 -11.03 0.28 1.83
N PHE A 42 -9.82 -0.12 1.45
CA PHE A 42 -8.70 -0.20 2.38
C PHE A 42 -8.32 1.18 2.92
N VAL A 43 -8.21 2.19 2.05
CA VAL A 43 -7.84 3.56 2.45
C VAL A 43 -8.92 4.21 3.31
N GLU A 44 -10.20 3.96 3.00
CA GLU A 44 -11.32 4.42 3.84
C GLU A 44 -11.26 3.81 5.24
N ASN A 45 -10.90 2.52 5.35
CA ASN A 45 -10.78 1.82 6.62
C ASN A 45 -9.47 2.09 7.38
N ALA A 46 -8.49 2.77 6.78
CA ALA A 46 -7.19 3.03 7.40
C ALA A 46 -7.25 4.06 8.56
N GLY A 47 -8.36 4.79 8.71
CA GLY A 47 -8.59 5.70 9.83
C GLY A 47 -7.46 6.73 9.99
N ALA A 48 -6.88 6.81 11.19
CA ALA A 48 -5.78 7.73 11.50
C ALA A 48 -4.50 7.47 10.69
N LEU A 49 -4.33 6.26 10.13
CA LEU A 49 -3.17 5.90 9.31
C LEU A 49 -3.32 6.28 7.83
N ARG A 50 -4.45 6.88 7.44
CA ARG A 50 -4.73 7.24 6.04
C ARG A 50 -3.62 8.07 5.39
N ASP A 51 -3.01 8.99 6.12
CA ASP A 51 -1.95 9.87 5.58
C ASP A 51 -0.63 9.12 5.30
N MET A 52 -0.45 7.96 5.94
CA MET A 52 0.68 7.05 5.78
C MET A 52 0.50 6.07 4.62
N VAL A 53 -0.69 6.01 4.03
CA VAL A 53 -1.03 5.10 2.92
C VAL A 53 -1.11 5.88 1.62
N VAL A 54 -0.37 5.42 0.61
CA VAL A 54 -0.42 5.95 -0.75
C VAL A 54 -1.20 4.96 -1.63
N PRO A 55 -2.48 5.24 -1.99
CA PRO A 55 -3.21 4.41 -2.92
C PRO A 55 -2.61 4.51 -4.32
N CYS A 56 -2.44 3.36 -4.98
CA CYS A 56 -2.03 3.26 -6.37
C CYS A 56 -3.03 2.42 -7.15
N TYR A 57 -3.29 2.81 -8.40
CA TYR A 57 -4.27 2.17 -9.29
C TYR A 57 -3.64 1.54 -10.53
N SER A 58 -2.34 1.72 -10.71
CA SER A 58 -1.52 0.99 -11.69
C SER A 58 -0.17 0.58 -11.10
N LEU A 59 0.52 -0.33 -11.78
CA LEU A 59 1.87 -0.75 -11.37
C LEU A 59 2.89 0.39 -11.60
N GLU A 60 2.66 1.22 -12.61
CA GLU A 60 3.47 2.40 -12.92
C GLU A 60 3.35 3.45 -11.81
N GLU A 61 2.13 3.69 -11.32
CA GLU A 61 1.88 4.56 -10.16
C GLU A 61 2.56 4.02 -8.91
N LEU A 62 2.43 2.71 -8.65
CA LEU A 62 3.08 2.05 -7.50
C LEU A 62 4.60 2.22 -7.56
N ALA A 63 5.22 1.96 -8.71
CA ALA A 63 6.66 2.10 -8.88
C ALA A 63 7.12 3.57 -8.76
N ALA A 64 6.31 4.53 -9.21
CA ALA A 64 6.63 5.96 -9.08
C ALA A 64 6.50 6.45 -7.62
N ALA A 65 5.58 5.88 -6.86
CA ALA A 65 5.29 6.24 -5.48
C ALA A 65 6.39 5.81 -4.48
N ILE A 66 7.21 4.81 -4.80
CA ILE A 66 8.22 4.24 -3.90
C ILE A 66 9.61 4.82 -4.17
N ARG A 67 10.36 5.15 -3.11
CA ARG A 67 11.77 5.60 -3.20
C ARG A 67 12.69 4.46 -3.68
N PRO A 68 13.76 4.71 -4.45
CA PRO A 68 14.76 3.69 -4.77
C PRO A 68 15.69 3.34 -3.59
N PRO A 69 16.20 2.09 -3.49
CA PRO A 69 15.71 0.89 -4.19
C PRO A 69 14.25 0.60 -3.77
N ARG A 70 13.42 0.03 -4.66
CA ARG A 70 11.97 -0.08 -4.47
C ARG A 70 11.56 -1.44 -3.89
N PRO A 71 11.45 -1.60 -2.56
CA PRO A 71 10.97 -2.85 -1.98
C PRO A 71 9.47 -3.00 -2.21
N ILE A 72 9.05 -4.18 -2.68
CA ILE A 72 7.64 -4.52 -2.90
C ILE A 72 7.36 -5.88 -2.27
N ILE A 73 6.36 -5.93 -1.41
CA ILE A 73 5.80 -7.16 -0.85
C ILE A 73 4.64 -7.60 -1.73
N ILE A 74 4.64 -8.87 -2.16
CA ILE A 74 3.57 -9.45 -2.97
C ILE A 74 2.78 -10.43 -2.10
N MET A 75 1.51 -10.11 -1.83
CA MET A 75 0.58 -10.93 -1.05
C MET A 75 -0.68 -11.22 -1.88
N VAL A 76 -0.51 -12.03 -2.92
CA VAL A 76 -1.61 -12.51 -3.76
C VAL A 76 -1.81 -14.02 -3.58
N LEU A 77 -2.95 -14.53 -4.03
CA LEU A 77 -3.17 -15.98 -4.10
C LEU A 77 -2.14 -16.61 -5.04
N ALA A 78 -1.67 -17.80 -4.68
CA ALA A 78 -0.80 -18.62 -5.52
C ALA A 78 -1.55 -19.10 -6.79
#